data_AF-A0A958ZRA3-F1
#
_entry.id   AF-A0A958ZRA3-F1
#
_cell.length_a   1.000
_cell.length_b   1.000
_cell.length_c   1.000
_cell.angle_alpha   90.00
_cell.angle_beta   90.00
_cell.angle_gamma   90.00
#
_symmetry.space_group_name_H-M   'P 1'
#
loop_
_entity.id
_entity.type
_entity.pdbx_description
1 polymer ?
#
loop_
_entity_poly.entity_id
_entity_poly.type
_entity_poly.pdbx_seq_one_letter_code
_entity_poly.pdbx_strand_id
1 'polypeptide(L)'
;YLLVFETESDITSLKPNFPEIKKMPARGVIITAKGDEVDFVSRFFGPQVGIDEDPVTGSAHTTLIPYWAERLNKQELKAVQLSTRRGYLQCRHLGDRVEISGKGKLYLAGEIFIE
;
A
#
# COMPACT_ATOMS: atom_id res chain seq x y z
N TYR A 1 4.61 -8.43 7.21
CA TYR A 1 3.43 -9.32 7.24
C TYR A 1 2.36 -8.79 6.29
N LEU A 2 1.54 -9.67 5.71
CA LEU A 2 0.31 -9.32 5.00
C LEU A 2 -0.88 -9.84 5.81
N LEU A 3 -1.77 -8.96 6.23
CA LEU A 3 -3.02 -9.28 6.93
C LEU A 3 -4.19 -8.96 6.02
N VAL A 4 -5.08 -9.93 5.83
CA VAL A 4 -6.20 -9.84 4.89
C VAL A 4 -7.49 -9.73 5.69
N PHE A 5 -8.26 -8.70 5.43
CA PHE A 5 -9.55 -8.42 6.06
C PHE A 5 -10.68 -8.65 5.05
N GLU A 6 -11.92 -8.70 5.55
CA GLU A 6 -13.08 -9.03 4.74
C GLU A 6 -13.51 -7.86 3.85
N THR A 7 -13.49 -6.64 4.38
CA THR A 7 -14.09 -5.46 3.72
C THR A 7 -13.17 -4.24 3.69
N GLU A 8 -13.42 -3.32 2.75
CA GLU A 8 -12.79 -2.00 2.73
C GLU A 8 -13.07 -1.20 4.02
N SER A 9 -14.26 -1.38 4.61
CA SER A 9 -14.63 -0.79 5.90
C SER A 9 -13.71 -1.23 7.05
N ASP A 10 -13.29 -2.50 7.07
CA ASP A 10 -12.32 -2.98 8.07
C ASP A 10 -10.99 -2.22 7.96
N ILE A 11 -10.53 -1.96 6.74
CA ILE A 11 -9.26 -1.26 6.49
C ILE A 11 -9.33 0.21 6.92
N THR A 12 -10.45 0.88 6.62
CA THR A 12 -10.64 2.30 6.94
C THR A 12 -10.89 2.56 8.42
N SER A 13 -11.61 1.66 9.11
CA SER A 13 -11.95 1.81 10.52
C SER A 13 -10.84 1.36 11.48
N LEU A 14 -9.87 0.58 11.00
CA LEU A 14 -8.78 0.04 11.82
C LEU A 14 -7.93 1.14 12.44
N LYS A 15 -7.76 1.06 13.76
CA LYS A 15 -6.87 1.92 14.55
C LYS A 15 -5.62 1.14 14.94
N PRO A 16 -4.48 1.33 14.23
CA PRO A 16 -3.27 0.59 14.52
C PRO A 16 -2.67 0.99 15.87
N ASN A 17 -2.23 0.00 16.65
CA ASN A 17 -1.43 0.23 17.84
C ASN A 17 0.06 0.20 17.44
N PHE A 18 0.61 1.36 17.09
CA PHE A 18 1.99 1.47 16.60
C PHE A 18 3.05 0.96 17.60
N PRO A 19 2.95 1.22 18.92
CA PRO A 19 3.85 0.61 19.90
C PRO A 19 3.92 -0.91 19.85
N GLU A 20 2.79 -1.60 19.62
CA GLU A 20 2.79 -3.06 19.48
C GLU A 20 3.32 -3.50 18.12
N ILE A 21 2.93 -2.83 17.03
CA ILE A 21 3.44 -3.13 15.68
C ILE A 21 4.97 -2.99 15.64
N LYS A 22 5.54 -2.00 16.34
CA LYS A 22 6.98 -1.75 16.41
C LYS A 22 7.77 -2.93 17.01
N LYS A 23 7.13 -3.76 17.84
CA LYS A 23 7.75 -4.95 18.43
C LYS A 23 7.79 -6.15 17.47
N MET A 24 7.07 -6.09 16.35
CA MET A 24 6.98 -7.21 15.40
C MET A 24 8.30 -7.35 14.61
N PRO A 25 8.85 -8.57 14.45
CA PRO A 25 10.09 -8.82 13.72
C PRO A 25 9.89 -8.80 12.20
N ALA A 26 9.41 -7.68 11.67
CA ALA A 26 9.18 -7.48 10.25
C ALA A 26 9.89 -6.20 9.77
N ARG A 27 9.69 -5.80 8.50
CA ARG A 27 9.95 -4.42 8.04
C ARG A 27 8.72 -3.51 8.19
N GLY A 28 7.54 -4.11 8.11
CA GLY A 28 6.25 -3.45 8.27
C GLY A 28 5.09 -4.43 8.13
N VAL A 29 3.89 -3.92 8.33
CA VAL A 29 2.62 -4.64 8.26
C VAL A 29 1.77 -4.03 7.16
N ILE A 30 1.38 -4.86 6.20
CA ILE A 30 0.40 -4.52 5.17
C ILE A 30 -0.95 -5.05 5.67
N ILE A 31 -1.98 -4.21 5.64
CA ILE A 31 -3.36 -4.65 5.75
C ILE A 31 -4.06 -4.45 4.40
N THR A 32 -4.92 -5.38 4.00
CA THR A 32 -5.60 -5.31 2.70
C THR A 32 -6.98 -5.96 2.74
N ALA A 33 -7.87 -5.51 1.88
CA ALA A 33 -9.18 -6.11 1.63
C ALA A 33 -9.57 -5.89 0.16
N LYS A 34 -10.64 -6.57 -0.27
CA LYS A 34 -11.26 -6.29 -1.57
C LYS A 34 -11.82 -4.87 -1.52
N GLY A 35 -11.61 -4.09 -2.58
CA GLY A 35 -12.14 -2.74 -2.68
C GLY A 35 -13.61 -2.75 -3.11
N ASP A 36 -14.33 -1.70 -2.74
CA ASP A 36 -15.74 -1.54 -3.13
C ASP A 36 -15.84 -1.01 -4.58
N GLU A 37 -14.96 -0.07 -4.94
CA GLU A 37 -14.91 0.57 -6.28
C GLU A 37 -13.65 0.21 -7.09
N VAL A 38 -12.68 -0.44 -6.44
CA VAL A 38 -11.39 -0.85 -7.02
C VAL A 38 -11.14 -2.32 -6.73
N ASP A 39 -10.14 -2.92 -7.37
CA ASP A 39 -9.89 -4.36 -7.22
C ASP A 39 -9.46 -4.71 -5.79
N PHE A 40 -8.60 -3.87 -5.17
CA PHE A 40 -8.23 -4.02 -3.77
C PHE A 40 -7.80 -2.71 -3.14
N VAL A 41 -7.83 -2.69 -1.81
CA VAL A 41 -7.34 -1.57 -1.00
C VAL A 41 -6.31 -2.01 0.01
N SER A 42 -5.48 -1.09 0.48
CA SER A 42 -4.46 -1.41 1.50
C SER A 42 -4.11 -0.23 2.40
N ARG A 43 -3.44 -0.52 3.52
CA ARG A 43 -2.64 0.44 4.31
C ARG A 43 -1.33 -0.24 4.70
N PHE A 44 -0.31 0.57 4.98
CA PHE A 44 1.03 0.08 5.36
C PHE A 44 1.52 0.78 6.63
N PHE A 45 1.95 -0.02 7.60
CA PHE A 45 2.48 0.46 8.87
C PHE A 45 3.93 0.01 9.06
N GLY A 46 4.84 0.95 9.31
CA GLY A 46 6.28 0.68 9.41
C GLY A 46 6.97 1.37 10.59
N PRO A 47 6.44 1.34 11.83
CA PRO A 47 7.00 2.09 12.94
C PRO A 47 8.45 1.68 13.28
N GLN A 48 8.90 0.46 12.95
CA GLN A 48 10.31 0.07 13.09
C GLN A 48 11.26 0.79 12.12
N VAL A 49 10.77 1.30 10.98
CA VAL A 49 11.55 2.02 9.98
C VAL A 49 11.33 3.53 10.05
N GLY A 50 10.76 4.02 11.15
CA GLY A 50 10.61 5.45 11.43
C GLY A 50 9.35 6.10 10.86
N ILE A 51 8.40 5.31 10.33
CA ILE A 51 7.13 5.82 9.80
C ILE A 51 5.95 5.01 10.32
N ASP A 52 5.08 5.63 11.11
CA ASP A 52 3.92 4.93 11.68
C ASP A 52 2.98 4.41 10.58
N GLU A 53 2.62 5.27 9.63
CA GLU A 53 1.86 4.93 8.43
C GLU A 53 2.44 5.63 7.21
N ASP A 54 2.77 4.86 6.18
CA ASP A 54 3.27 5.39 4.90
C ASP A 54 2.09 5.73 3.97
N PRO A 55 2.02 6.96 3.42
CA PRO A 55 0.93 7.37 2.55
C PRO A 55 0.68 6.45 1.36
N VAL A 56 1.74 6.03 0.66
CA VAL A 56 1.68 5.18 -0.54
C VAL A 56 2.97 4.36 -0.65
N THR A 57 2.86 3.04 -0.52
CA THR A 57 4.03 2.15 -0.40
C THR A 57 4.19 1.30 -1.65
N GLY A 58 4.97 1.77 -2.62
CA GLY A 58 5.19 1.05 -3.88
C GLY A 58 5.77 -0.36 -3.67
N SER A 59 6.73 -0.52 -2.75
CA SER A 59 7.35 -1.83 -2.48
C SER A 59 6.37 -2.88 -1.93
N ALA A 60 5.33 -2.48 -1.19
CA ALA A 60 4.30 -3.39 -0.69
C ALA A 60 3.51 -4.07 -1.82
N HIS A 61 3.46 -3.45 -3.00
CA HIS A 61 2.75 -3.98 -4.16
C HIS A 61 3.44 -5.18 -4.80
N THR A 62 4.71 -5.44 -4.48
CA THR A 62 5.38 -6.70 -4.84
C THR A 62 4.73 -7.92 -4.18
N THR A 63 4.04 -7.72 -3.05
CA THR A 63 3.26 -8.76 -2.36
C THR A 63 1.78 -8.68 -2.70
N LEU A 64 1.20 -7.47 -2.75
CA LEU A 64 -0.24 -7.29 -2.96
C LEU A 64 -0.70 -7.69 -4.36
N ILE A 65 0.08 -7.36 -5.39
CA ILE A 65 -0.33 -7.58 -6.78
C ILE A 65 -0.48 -9.07 -7.11
N PRO A 66 0.53 -9.93 -6.86
CA PRO A 66 0.37 -11.37 -7.14
C PRO A 66 -0.77 -11.99 -6.34
N TYR A 67 -0.90 -11.61 -5.06
CA TYR A 67 -1.95 -12.10 -4.16
C TYR A 67 -3.36 -11.79 -4.68
N TRP A 68 -3.62 -10.54 -5.08
CA TRP A 68 -4.94 -10.14 -5.58
C TRP A 68 -5.17 -10.57 -7.02
N ALA A 69 -4.13 -10.62 -7.85
CA ALA A 69 -4.22 -11.10 -9.23
C ALA A 69 -4.72 -12.55 -9.28
N GLU A 70 -4.15 -13.42 -8.44
CA GLU A 70 -4.56 -14.82 -8.32
C GLU A 70 -6.02 -14.93 -7.85
N ARG A 71 -6.38 -14.21 -6.77
CA ARG A 71 -7.72 -14.30 -6.17
C ARG A 71 -8.84 -13.74 -7.03
N LEU A 72 -8.55 -12.70 -7.81
CA LEU A 72 -9.54 -12.06 -8.69
C LEU A 72 -9.50 -12.64 -10.10
N ASN A 73 -8.53 -13.51 -10.40
CA ASN A 73 -8.26 -14.01 -11.75
C ASN A 73 -8.09 -12.85 -12.77
N LYS A 74 -7.27 -11.86 -12.41
CA LYS A 74 -7.01 -10.64 -13.20
C LYS A 74 -5.53 -10.29 -13.22
N GLN A 75 -5.01 -9.92 -14.39
CA GLN A 75 -3.62 -9.46 -14.52
C GLN A 75 -3.48 -7.94 -14.41
N GLU A 76 -4.53 -7.19 -14.72
CA GLU A 76 -4.59 -5.74 -14.56
C GLU A 76 -5.53 -5.40 -13.41
N LEU A 77 -5.02 -4.63 -12.45
CA LEU A 77 -5.73 -4.28 -11.23
C LEU A 77 -5.65 -2.78 -10.95
N LYS A 78 -6.70 -2.24 -10.33
CA LYS A 78 -6.72 -0.91 -9.74
C LYS A 78 -6.65 -1.05 -8.22
N ALA A 79 -5.76 -0.28 -7.60
CA ALA A 79 -5.56 -0.31 -6.16
C ALA A 79 -5.66 1.08 -5.55
N VAL A 80 -6.11 1.14 -4.30
CA VAL A 80 -6.05 2.36 -3.49
C VAL A 80 -5.40 2.07 -2.14
N GLN A 81 -4.35 2.82 -1.79
CA GLN A 81 -3.82 2.84 -0.45
C GLN A 81 -4.58 3.88 0.37
N LEU A 82 -5.35 3.42 1.36
CA LEU A 82 -6.32 4.20 2.14
C LEU A 82 -5.68 4.88 3.36
N SER A 83 -4.48 5.44 3.18
CA SER A 83 -3.90 6.37 4.16
C SER A 83 -4.68 7.70 4.16
N THR A 84 -4.39 8.59 5.13
CA THR A 84 -5.00 9.92 5.18
C THR A 84 -4.81 10.73 3.87
N ARG A 85 -3.67 10.55 3.17
CA ARG A 85 -3.39 11.25 1.92
C ARG A 85 -3.93 10.54 0.67
N ARG A 86 -4.23 9.25 0.80
CA ARG A 86 -4.61 8.31 -0.27
C ARG A 86 -3.59 8.17 -1.40
N GLY A 87 -3.47 6.98 -1.94
CA GLY A 87 -2.67 6.69 -3.14
C GLY A 87 -3.45 5.86 -4.13
N TYR A 88 -3.50 6.28 -5.38
CA TYR A 88 -4.19 5.54 -6.45
C TYR A 88 -3.14 4.93 -7.38
N LEU A 89 -3.23 3.62 -7.59
CA LEU A 89 -2.27 2.87 -8.39
C LEU A 89 -2.98 2.04 -9.47
N GLN A 90 -2.43 2.07 -10.68
CA GLN A 90 -2.69 1.02 -11.67
C GLN A 90 -1.59 -0.02 -11.55
N CYS A 91 -1.99 -1.29 -11.54
CA CYS A 91 -1.13 -2.41 -11.26
C CYS A 91 -1.22 -3.45 -12.37
N ARG A 92 -0.10 -4.08 -12.69
CA ARG A 92 -0.07 -5.21 -13.62
C ARG A 92 0.80 -6.34 -13.06
N HIS A 93 0.26 -7.55 -13.07
CA HIS A 93 0.99 -8.77 -12.73
C HIS A 93 1.53 -9.41 -14.02
N LEU A 94 2.85 -9.61 -14.07
CA LEU A 94 3.57 -10.14 -15.23
C LEU A 94 4.14 -11.54 -14.95
N GLY A 95 3.64 -12.23 -13.92
CA GLY A 95 4.19 -13.50 -13.45
C GLY A 95 5.34 -13.29 -12.47
N ASP A 96 6.58 -13.21 -12.97
CA ASP A 96 7.78 -13.03 -12.14
C ASP A 96 8.05 -11.55 -11.76
N ARG A 97 7.28 -10.63 -12.33
CA ARG A 97 7.37 -9.19 -12.11
C ARG A 97 6.02 -8.55 -11.86
N VAL A 98 6.06 -7.37 -11.26
CA VAL A 98 4.90 -6.48 -11.11
C VAL A 98 5.23 -5.10 -11.65
N GLU A 99 4.24 -4.44 -12.21
CA GLU A 99 4.31 -3.02 -12.56
C GLU A 99 3.30 -2.24 -11.74
N ILE A 100 3.70 -1.03 -11.36
CA ILE A 100 2.83 -0.03 -10.76
C ILE A 100 2.98 1.28 -11.50
N SER A 101 1.88 2.01 -11.65
CA SER A 101 1.89 3.38 -12.14
C SER A 101 0.91 4.24 -11.35
N GLY A 102 1.19 5.54 -11.31
CA GLY A 102 0.39 6.53 -10.60
C GLY A 102 0.69 7.93 -11.11
N LYS A 103 -0.16 8.89 -10.75
CA LYS A 103 0.04 10.29 -11.14
C LYS A 103 0.92 11.02 -10.13
N GLY A 104 1.92 11.74 -10.61
CA GLY A 104 2.68 12.70 -9.81
C GLY A 104 2.06 14.11 -9.89
N LYS A 105 2.23 14.90 -8.83
CA LYS A 105 1.89 16.32 -8.83
C LYS A 105 3.04 17.12 -8.21
N LEU A 106 3.56 18.08 -8.96
CA LEU A 106 4.62 18.97 -8.49
C LEU A 106 4.07 19.85 -7.36
N TYR A 107 4.69 19.80 -6.18
CA TYR A 107 4.36 20.67 -5.06
C TYR A 107 5.20 21.96 -5.08
N LEU A 108 6.50 21.83 -5.31
CA LEU A 108 7.46 22.93 -5.31
C LEU A 108 8.60 22.61 -6.26
N ALA A 109 9.12 23.63 -6.94
CA ALA A 109 10.38 23.59 -7.69
C ALA A 109 11.30 24.70 -7.18
N GLY A 110 12.60 24.42 -7.07
CA GLY A 110 13.60 25.36 -6.55
C GLY A 110 15.02 24.81 -6.70
N GLU A 111 15.99 25.56 -6.21
CA GLU A 111 17.43 25.25 -6.33
C GLU A 111 18.04 25.01 -4.93
N ILE A 112 18.95 24.04 -4.83
CA ILE A 112 19.72 23.77 -3.60
C ILE A 112 21.16 24.20 -3.87
N PHE A 113 21.65 25.14 -3.07
CA PHE A 113 23.05 25.56 -3.08
C PHE A 113 23.81 24.74 -2.04
N ILE A 114 24.93 24.16 -2.45
CA ILE A 114 25.85 23.41 -1.59
C ILE A 114 27.18 24.18 -1.49
N GLU A 115 27.80 24.18 -0.31
CA GLU A 115 29.14 24.73 -0.06
C GLU A 115 30.25 23.75 -0.48
#